data_AF-C3ZY04-F1
#
_entry.id   AF-C3ZY04-F1
#
_cell.length_a   1.000
_cell.length_b   1.000
_cell.length_c   1.000
_cell.angle_alpha   90.00
_cell.angle_beta   90.00
_cell.angle_gamma   90.00
#
_symmetry.space_group_name_H-M   'P 1'
#
loop_
_entity.id
_entity.type
_entity.pdbx_description
1 polymer ?
#
loop_
_entity_poly.entity_id
_entity_poly.type
_entity_poly.pdbx_seq_one_letter_code
_entity_poly.pdbx_strand_id
1 'polypeptide(L)' 'IGSSWDPCSGTYHGRSPVSEPEVKGVSDFILQRRGEIQAYLSLHSYGQLWMYPYGY' A
#
# COMPACT_ATOMS: atom_id res chain seq x y z
N ILE A 1 1.74 16.67 -2.43
CA ILE A 1 0.29 16.33 -2.41
C ILE A 1 0.22 14.86 -2.81
N GLY A 2 -0.30 13.99 -1.96
CA GLY A 2 -0.26 12.53 -2.15
C GLY A 2 0.16 11.77 -0.89
N SER A 3 1.01 12.37 -0.06
CA SER A 3 1.37 11.91 1.29
C SER A 3 1.88 13.07 2.15
N SER A 4 2.02 12.85 3.47
CA SER A 4 2.47 13.85 4.44
C SER A 4 3.58 13.33 5.36
N TRP A 5 4.48 14.23 5.79
CA TRP A 5 5.46 13.99 6.87
C TRP A 5 4.92 14.31 8.27
N ASP A 6 3.77 14.99 8.36
CA ASP A 6 3.12 15.31 9.63
C ASP A 6 2.43 14.06 10.19
N PRO A 7 2.85 13.53 11.36
CA PRO A 7 2.22 12.38 12.00
C PRO A 7 0.74 12.57 12.34
N CYS A 8 0.27 13.81 12.44
CA CYS A 8 -1.13 14.13 12.69
C CYS A 8 -1.99 14.15 11.40
N SER A 9 -1.37 14.00 10.22
CA SER A 9 -2.09 13.96 8.96
C SER A 9 -2.76 12.62 8.71
N GLY A 10 -3.99 12.63 8.17
CA GLY A 10 -4.67 11.42 7.70
C GLY A 10 -3.98 10.70 6.52
N THR A 11 -2.93 11.30 5.94
CA THR A 11 -2.12 10.70 4.86
C THR A 11 -0.64 10.60 5.24
N TYR A 12 -0.34 10.51 6.54
CA TYR A 12 1.01 10.26 7.03
C TYR A 12 1.53 8.92 6.51
N HIS A 13 2.72 8.91 5.92
CA HIS A 13 3.27 7.72 5.25
C HIS A 13 4.15 6.84 6.15
N GLY A 14 4.24 7.15 7.43
CA GLY A 14 5.12 6.44 8.36
C GLY A 14 6.54 7.00 8.40
N ARG A 15 7.37 6.40 9.25
CA ARG A 15 8.75 6.88 9.52
C ARG A 15 9.74 6.50 8.44
N SER A 16 9.45 5.44 7.69
CA SER A 16 10.29 4.88 6.63
C SER A 16 9.43 3.95 5.76
N PRO A 17 9.89 3.57 4.55
CA PRO A 17 9.22 2.52 3.78
C PRO A 17 9.02 1.26 4.63
N VAL A 18 7.82 0.70 4.59
CA VAL A 18 7.47 -0.56 5.30
C VAL A 18 7.65 -0.44 6.84
N SER A 19 7.40 0.74 7.42
CA SER A 19 7.51 0.95 8.88
C SER A 19 6.44 0.22 9.69
N GLU A 20 5.23 0.08 9.15
CA GLU A 20 4.10 -0.50 9.87
C GLU A 20 4.15 -2.04 9.84
N PRO A 21 3.89 -2.72 10.98
CA PRO A 21 3.94 -4.18 11.04
C PRO A 21 2.94 -4.85 10.09
N GLU A 22 1.79 -4.22 9.83
CA GLU A 22 0.78 -4.68 8.89
C GLU A 22 1.32 -4.67 7.45
N VAL A 23 1.94 -3.56 7.05
CA VAL A 23 2.55 -3.39 5.72
C VAL A 23 3.72 -4.35 5.56
N LYS A 24 4.52 -4.55 6.61
CA LYS A 24 5.61 -5.52 6.62
C LYS A 24 5.10 -6.94 6.40
N GLY A 25 4.08 -7.36 7.12
CA GLY A 25 3.50 -8.70 7.00
C GLY A 25 3.02 -9.01 5.58
N VAL A 26 2.30 -8.07 4.95
CA VAL A 26 1.83 -8.22 3.56
C VAL A 26 3.00 -8.22 2.58
N SER A 27 3.95 -7.30 2.74
CA SER A 27 5.12 -7.20 1.86
C SER A 27 5.96 -8.47 1.88
N ASP A 28 6.26 -9.00 3.07
CA ASP A 28 7.03 -10.23 3.23
C ASP A 28 6.30 -11.43 2.59
N PHE A 29 4.98 -11.56 2.81
CA PHE A 29 4.17 -12.64 2.23
C PHE A 29 4.20 -12.63 0.70
N ILE A 30 4.00 -11.44 0.09
CA ILE A 30 3.99 -11.29 -1.36
C ILE A 30 5.38 -11.58 -1.94
N LEU A 31 6.43 -11.02 -1.34
CA LEU A 31 7.80 -11.20 -1.84
C LEU A 31 8.28 -12.64 -1.77
N GLN A 32 7.90 -13.38 -0.73
CA GLN A 32 8.21 -14.81 -0.59
C GLN A 32 7.51 -15.67 -1.66
N ARG A 33 6.34 -15.24 -2.15
CA ARG A 33 5.50 -15.97 -3.12
C ARG A 33 5.40 -15.28 -4.48
N ARG A 34 6.35 -14.39 -4.81
CA ARG A 34 6.31 -13.58 -6.03
C ARG A 34 6.25 -14.39 -7.33
N GLY A 35 6.65 -15.66 -7.30
CA GLY A 35 6.54 -16.58 -8.45
C GLY A 35 5.18 -17.30 -8.54
N GLU A 36 4.37 -17.26 -7.49
CA GLU A 36 3.07 -17.92 -7.38
C GLU A 36 1.91 -16.94 -7.57
N ILE A 37 2.09 -15.69 -7.13
CA ILE A 37 1.05 -14.65 -7.17
C ILE A 37 0.96 -14.06 -8.58
N GLN A 38 -0.19 -14.26 -9.25
CA GLN A 38 -0.43 -13.77 -10.61
C GLN A 38 -1.13 -12.41 -10.68
N ALA A 39 -1.82 -12.01 -9.60
CA ALA A 39 -2.56 -10.75 -9.53
C ALA A 39 -2.61 -10.22 -8.10
N TYR A 40 -2.67 -8.88 -7.97
CA TYR A 40 -2.91 -8.19 -6.71
C TYR A 40 -4.13 -7.27 -6.87
N LEU A 41 -5.12 -7.43 -6.00
CA LEU A 41 -6.35 -6.65 -5.99
C LEU A 41 -6.48 -6.01 -4.61
N SER A 42 -6.47 -4.67 -4.55
CA SER A 42 -6.79 -3.93 -3.34
C SER A 42 -8.18 -3.33 -3.44
N LEU A 43 -9.03 -3.62 -2.46
CA LEU A 43 -10.41 -3.18 -2.44
C LEU A 43 -10.56 -1.92 -1.59
N HIS A 44 -11.15 -0.90 -2.18
CA HIS A 44 -11.39 0.40 -1.54
C HIS A 44 -12.81 0.89 -1.87
N SER A 45 -13.30 1.82 -1.06
CA SER A 45 -14.52 2.58 -1.32
C SER A 45 -14.25 4.06 -1.05
N TYR A 46 -14.96 4.99 -1.70
CA TYR A 46 -16.04 4.90 -2.69
C TYR A 46 -15.53 5.26 -4.11
N GLY A 47 -16.46 5.42 -5.07
CA GLY A 47 -16.17 6.07 -6.37
C GLY A 47 -16.50 5.26 -7.63
N GLN A 48 -16.76 3.95 -7.51
CA GLN A 48 -17.03 3.05 -8.64
C GLN A 48 -15.91 3.06 -9.69
N LEU A 49 -14.66 3.04 -9.24
CA LEU A 49 -13.46 3.14 -10.08
C LEU A 49 -12.69 1.82 -10.13
N TRP A 50 -12.08 1.58 -11.29
CA TRP A 50 -11.05 0.56 -11.50
C TRP A 50 -9.72 1.28 -11.72
N MET A 51 -8.79 1.11 -10.79
CA MET A 51 -7.48 1.76 -10.82
C MET A 51 -6.38 0.71 -10.99
N TYR A 52 -5.41 1.00 -11.86
CA TYR A 52 -4.22 0.20 -12.09
C TYR A 52 -2.98 1.10 -11.99
N PRO A 53 -1.77 0.55 -11.81
CA PRO A 53 -0.57 1.36 -11.66
C PRO A 53 -0.33 2.31 -12.84
N TYR A 54 0.19 3.52 -12.62
CA TYR A 54 0.76 4.02 -11.36
C TYR A 54 -0.06 5.17 -10.76
N GLY A 55 0.01 5.31 -9.43
CA GLY A 55 -0.58 6.43 -8.69
C GLY A 55 0.42 7.11 -7.75
N TYR A 56 1.73 6.95 -8.02
CA TYR A 56 2.78 7.66 -7.29
C TYR A 56 2.74 9.17 -7.56
#